data_AF-A0A953A6U3-F1
#
_entry.id   AF-A0A953A6U3-F1
#
_cell.length_a   1.000
_cell.length_b   1.000
_cell.length_c   1.000
_cell.angle_alpha   90.00
_cell.angle_beta   90.00
_cell.angle_gamma   90.00
#
_symmetry.space_group_name_H-M   'P 1'
#
loop_
_entity.id
_entity.type
_entity.pdbx_description
1 polymer ?
#
loop_
_entity_poly.entity_id
_entity_poly.type
_entity_poly.pdbx_seq_one_letter_code
_entity_poly.pdbx_strand_id
1 'polypeptide(L)'
;MNKKAYIASIAVSLLFATPAWAQTWTGPSQAAPGGNTPTPVNVGSTAQSKIGGLLLNTGGATNGLIVQYGNVGIGAVSPGYKLEISGNVGATAYFYTSDRRLKTDVKPLSGALSKILSLDGVSFSWKADGKPSVGLIAQDVEKIFPELVGTNAATGLKSVEYGNLVAPLIEAIKEQQKEIDSLKAEIQALKGR
;
A
#
# COMPACT_ATOMS: atom_id res chain seq x y z
N MET A 1 -34.21 -98.72 -14.97
CA MET A 1 -32.79 -98.74 -15.40
C MET A 1 -32.59 -97.66 -16.46
N ASN A 2 -32.09 -96.47 -16.07
CA ASN A 2 -31.23 -95.64 -16.92
C ASN A 2 -30.66 -94.48 -16.09
N LYS A 3 -29.35 -94.58 -15.81
CA LYS A 3 -28.53 -93.62 -15.10
C LYS A 3 -28.02 -92.59 -16.10
N LYS A 4 -28.13 -91.28 -15.80
CA LYS A 4 -27.17 -90.29 -16.29
C LYS A 4 -26.76 -89.37 -15.14
N ALA A 5 -25.46 -89.15 -15.08
CA ALA A 5 -24.69 -88.70 -13.93
C ALA A 5 -24.47 -87.18 -13.89
N TYR A 6 -24.28 -86.71 -12.66
CA TYR A 6 -23.58 -85.52 -12.16
C TYR A 6 -22.73 -84.68 -13.14
N ILE A 7 -22.88 -83.36 -13.04
CA ILE A 7 -21.75 -82.41 -13.03
C ILE A 7 -21.95 -81.43 -11.88
N ALA A 8 -21.05 -81.49 -10.90
CA ALA A 8 -20.85 -80.49 -9.87
C ALA A 8 -19.90 -79.40 -10.42
N SER A 9 -20.11 -78.14 -10.06
CA SER A 9 -19.07 -77.11 -10.13
C SER A 9 -19.28 -76.09 -9.00
N ILE A 10 -18.16 -75.83 -8.31
CA ILE A 10 -17.98 -75.12 -7.04
C ILE A 10 -17.57 -73.66 -7.32
N ALA A 11 -17.72 -72.79 -6.31
CA ALA A 11 -16.99 -71.51 -6.09
C ALA A 11 -17.68 -70.25 -6.69
N VAL A 12 -17.70 -69.05 -6.10
CA VAL A 12 -16.92 -68.39 -5.03
C VAL A 12 -17.81 -67.27 -4.43
N SER A 13 -17.70 -67.05 -3.12
CA SER A 13 -18.25 -65.89 -2.41
C SER A 13 -17.60 -64.57 -2.86
N LEU A 14 -18.38 -63.56 -3.24
CA LEU A 14 -17.88 -62.20 -3.43
C LEU A 14 -18.77 -61.18 -2.69
N LEU A 15 -18.27 -60.75 -1.53
CA LEU A 15 -18.67 -59.50 -0.90
C LEU A 15 -18.40 -58.36 -1.90
N PHE A 16 -19.44 -57.67 -2.34
CA PHE A 16 -19.27 -56.35 -2.95
C PHE A 16 -19.50 -55.29 -1.88
N ALA A 17 -18.39 -54.79 -1.34
CA ALA A 17 -18.35 -53.47 -0.73
C ALA A 17 -18.75 -52.45 -1.81
N THR A 18 -19.82 -51.69 -1.59
CA THR A 18 -20.18 -50.60 -2.49
C THR A 18 -19.10 -49.53 -2.41
N PRO A 19 -18.40 -49.17 -3.50
CA PRO A 19 -17.48 -48.05 -3.46
C PRO A 19 -18.30 -46.78 -3.20
N ALA A 20 -17.92 -46.01 -2.20
CA ALA A 20 -18.41 -44.65 -2.04
C ALA A 20 -17.92 -43.89 -3.28
N TRP A 21 -18.83 -43.54 -4.17
CA TRP A 21 -18.53 -42.75 -5.34
C TRP A 21 -18.15 -41.36 -4.87
N ALA A 22 -16.84 -41.12 -4.75
CA ALA A 22 -16.31 -39.77 -4.79
C ALA A 22 -16.62 -39.25 -6.19
N GLN A 23 -17.79 -38.64 -6.36
CA GLN A 23 -18.09 -37.83 -7.54
C GLN A 23 -17.09 -36.68 -7.48
N THR A 24 -15.98 -36.79 -8.22
CA THR A 24 -15.16 -35.63 -8.53
C THR A 24 -16.10 -34.64 -9.20
N TRP A 25 -16.35 -33.51 -8.54
CA TRP A 25 -17.18 -32.47 -9.10
C TRP A 25 -16.73 -32.19 -10.54
N THR A 26 -17.62 -32.44 -11.49
CA THR A 26 -17.44 -32.04 -12.88
C THR A 26 -18.18 -30.73 -13.06
N GLY A 27 -17.46 -29.70 -13.53
CA GLY A 27 -18.06 -28.41 -13.82
C GLY A 27 -19.22 -28.53 -14.83
N PRO A 28 -20.19 -27.60 -14.80
CA PRO A 28 -21.35 -27.65 -15.69
C PRO A 28 -20.89 -27.70 -17.16
N SER A 29 -21.43 -28.66 -17.92
CA SER A 29 -21.11 -28.88 -19.33
C SER A 29 -21.98 -28.07 -20.29
N GLN A 30 -23.04 -27.43 -19.79
CA GLN A 30 -23.90 -26.56 -20.60
C GLN A 30 -23.35 -25.14 -20.64
N ALA A 31 -23.42 -24.52 -21.82
CA ALA A 31 -23.18 -23.09 -21.96
C ALA A 31 -24.14 -22.34 -21.03
N ALA A 32 -23.62 -21.30 -20.37
CA ALA A 32 -24.37 -20.48 -19.45
C ALA A 32 -25.66 -19.93 -20.12
N PRO A 33 -26.83 -19.98 -19.46
CA PRO A 33 -28.07 -19.38 -19.99
C PRO A 33 -27.85 -17.94 -20.46
N GLY A 34 -28.52 -17.55 -21.54
CA GLY A 34 -28.41 -16.19 -22.11
C GLY A 34 -28.68 -15.12 -21.06
N GLY A 35 -27.73 -14.19 -20.87
CA GLY A 35 -27.75 -13.17 -19.82
C GLY A 35 -26.74 -13.40 -18.69
N ASN A 36 -26.08 -14.56 -18.63
CA ASN A 36 -24.96 -14.75 -17.71
C ASN A 36 -23.74 -13.93 -18.16
N THR A 37 -23.25 -13.06 -17.28
CA THR A 37 -21.94 -12.44 -17.48
C THR A 37 -20.85 -13.54 -17.44
N PRO A 38 -19.70 -13.38 -18.13
CA PRO A 38 -18.60 -14.36 -18.14
C PRO A 38 -18.23 -14.85 -16.73
N THR A 39 -17.65 -16.06 -16.60
CA THR A 39 -17.34 -16.74 -15.31
C THR A 39 -17.01 -15.78 -14.17
N PRO A 40 -17.63 -15.93 -12.97
CA PRO A 40 -17.32 -15.11 -11.81
C PRO A 40 -15.81 -15.04 -11.55
N VAL A 41 -15.31 -13.89 -11.09
CA VAL A 41 -13.93 -13.83 -10.59
C VAL A 41 -13.88 -14.71 -9.34
N ASN A 42 -13.12 -15.80 -9.40
CA ASN A 42 -13.04 -16.80 -8.34
C ASN A 42 -11.79 -16.59 -7.49
N VAL A 43 -11.86 -16.95 -6.21
CA VAL A 43 -10.68 -17.04 -5.34
C VAL A 43 -9.79 -18.20 -5.77
N GLY A 44 -8.53 -17.92 -6.10
CA GLY A 44 -7.55 -18.91 -6.55
C GLY A 44 -6.20 -18.26 -6.84
N SER A 45 -5.15 -19.06 -7.02
CA SER A 45 -3.79 -18.57 -7.32
C SER A 45 -3.59 -18.15 -8.78
N THR A 46 -4.62 -18.28 -9.61
CA THR A 46 -4.58 -17.93 -11.04
C THR A 46 -5.15 -16.54 -11.26
N ALA A 47 -4.35 -15.66 -11.87
CA ALA A 47 -4.79 -14.32 -12.24
C ALA A 47 -5.99 -14.38 -13.20
N GLN A 48 -7.02 -13.58 -12.92
CA GLN A 48 -8.23 -13.50 -13.73
C GLN A 48 -8.47 -12.04 -14.13
N SER A 49 -8.71 -11.80 -15.42
CA SER A 49 -9.14 -10.51 -15.94
C SER A 49 -10.45 -10.68 -16.69
N LYS A 50 -11.32 -9.67 -16.62
CA LYS A 50 -12.59 -9.64 -17.35
C LYS A 50 -12.72 -8.30 -18.07
N ILE A 51 -13.20 -8.37 -19.31
CA ILE A 51 -13.53 -7.19 -20.11
C ILE A 51 -14.85 -6.64 -19.53
N GLY A 52 -14.78 -5.50 -18.81
CA GLY A 52 -15.98 -4.87 -18.20
C GLY A 52 -15.81 -4.04 -16.91
N GLY A 53 -14.67 -4.06 -16.21
CA GLY A 53 -14.36 -3.14 -15.08
C GLY A 53 -14.94 -3.52 -13.70
N LEU A 54 -14.06 -3.62 -12.69
CA LEU A 54 -14.33 -3.84 -11.27
C LEU A 54 -15.05 -2.64 -10.59
N LEU A 55 -16.09 -2.86 -9.76
CA LEU A 55 -16.85 -1.85 -8.98
C LEU A 55 -17.13 -2.34 -7.53
N LEU A 56 -16.90 -1.51 -6.50
CA LEU A 56 -17.05 -1.83 -5.07
C LEU A 56 -18.08 -0.91 -4.37
N ASN A 57 -19.05 -1.50 -3.67
CA ASN A 57 -20.22 -0.83 -3.09
C ASN A 57 -20.31 -1.06 -1.57
N THR A 58 -20.15 0.00 -0.77
CA THR A 58 -20.70 0.09 0.60
C THR A 58 -21.32 1.48 0.84
N GLY A 59 -22.46 1.77 0.23
CA GLY A 59 -23.36 2.82 0.74
C GLY A 59 -23.15 4.23 0.19
N GLY A 60 -23.42 4.44 -1.10
CA GLY A 60 -23.92 5.74 -1.59
C GLY A 60 -22.90 6.76 -2.12
N ALA A 61 -21.65 6.41 -2.42
CA ALA A 61 -20.71 7.34 -3.05
C ALA A 61 -20.84 7.37 -4.58
N THR A 62 -20.79 8.56 -5.18
CA THR A 62 -21.04 8.82 -6.61
C THR A 62 -19.92 8.36 -7.57
N ASN A 63 -18.71 8.02 -7.11
CA ASN A 63 -17.65 7.36 -7.90
C ASN A 63 -16.63 6.63 -6.97
N GLY A 64 -16.22 5.37 -7.26
CA GLY A 64 -14.97 4.77 -6.74
C GLY A 64 -14.94 3.26 -6.38
N LEU A 65 -13.72 2.73 -6.21
CA LEU A 65 -13.37 1.40 -5.69
C LEU A 65 -13.13 1.49 -4.16
N ILE A 66 -14.02 0.97 -3.31
CA ILE A 66 -13.86 0.94 -1.83
C ILE A 66 -13.31 -0.42 -1.34
N VAL A 67 -12.04 -0.48 -0.98
CA VAL A 67 -11.40 -1.67 -0.38
C VAL A 67 -11.41 -1.55 1.15
N GLN A 68 -12.50 -1.99 1.78
CA GLN A 68 -12.85 -1.62 3.17
C GLN A 68 -11.82 -2.03 4.23
N TYR A 69 -11.01 -3.09 3.99
CA TYR A 69 -10.07 -3.62 4.98
C TYR A 69 -8.69 -3.96 4.42
N GLY A 70 -8.55 -3.98 3.09
CA GLY A 70 -7.35 -4.46 2.41
C GLY A 70 -6.39 -3.33 2.05
N ASN A 71 -5.13 -3.70 1.89
CA ASN A 71 -4.15 -2.86 1.24
C ASN A 71 -4.35 -2.96 -0.29
N VAL A 72 -4.22 -1.84 -1.00
CA VAL A 72 -4.30 -1.76 -2.45
C VAL A 72 -2.90 -1.55 -3.00
N GLY A 73 -2.43 -2.50 -3.82
CA GLY A 73 -1.16 -2.39 -4.54
C GLY A 73 -1.40 -2.12 -6.02
N ILE A 74 -0.83 -1.04 -6.57
CA ILE A 74 -0.77 -0.80 -8.02
C ILE A 74 0.66 -1.03 -8.46
N GLY A 75 0.93 -2.14 -9.15
CA GLY A 75 2.29 -2.59 -9.45
C GLY A 75 3.06 -3.12 -8.23
N ALA A 76 2.44 -3.15 -7.04
CA ALA A 76 2.98 -3.76 -5.83
C ALA A 76 2.15 -4.99 -5.45
N VAL A 77 2.78 -6.17 -5.40
CA VAL A 77 2.07 -7.45 -5.12
C VAL A 77 1.92 -7.76 -3.63
N SER A 78 2.65 -7.04 -2.78
CA SER A 78 2.59 -7.15 -1.31
C SER A 78 2.70 -5.75 -0.68
N PRO A 79 1.65 -4.91 -0.80
CA PRO A 79 1.68 -3.53 -0.32
C PRO A 79 1.83 -3.45 1.21
N GLY A 80 2.82 -2.69 1.67
CA GLY A 80 3.08 -2.37 3.07
C GLY A 80 2.25 -1.20 3.63
N TYR A 81 1.54 -0.48 2.77
CA TYR A 81 0.61 0.61 3.13
C TYR A 81 -0.82 0.31 2.64
N LYS A 82 -1.80 1.06 3.16
CA LYS A 82 -3.20 0.93 2.70
C LYS A 82 -3.36 1.18 1.20
N LEU A 83 -2.57 2.08 0.63
CA LEU A 83 -2.40 2.25 -0.80
C LEU A 83 -0.90 2.35 -1.08
N GLU A 84 -0.37 1.44 -1.89
CA GLU A 84 1.02 1.48 -2.36
C GLU A 84 1.05 1.38 -3.89
N ILE A 85 1.77 2.31 -4.51
CA ILE A 85 1.88 2.43 -5.96
C ILE A 85 3.35 2.29 -6.31
N SER A 86 3.72 1.23 -7.03
CA SER A 86 5.05 1.07 -7.61
C SER A 86 5.13 1.90 -8.89
N GLY A 87 5.27 3.21 -8.73
CA GLY A 87 5.34 4.16 -9.83
C GLY A 87 4.97 5.58 -9.42
N ASN A 88 4.70 6.43 -10.41
CA ASN A 88 4.32 7.82 -10.17
C ASN A 88 2.83 7.93 -9.81
N VAL A 89 2.51 8.83 -8.88
CA VAL A 89 1.14 9.22 -8.55
C VAL A 89 0.87 10.61 -9.12
N GLY A 90 -0.04 10.69 -10.09
CA GLY A 90 -0.53 11.96 -10.62
C GLY A 90 -1.78 12.41 -9.88
N ALA A 91 -1.71 13.57 -9.21
CA ALA A 91 -2.86 14.18 -8.52
C ALA A 91 -2.84 15.69 -8.72
N THR A 92 -4.03 16.30 -8.84
CA THR A 92 -4.15 17.76 -8.92
C THR A 92 -3.81 18.44 -7.59
N ALA A 93 -4.17 17.82 -6.47
CA ALA A 93 -3.90 18.32 -5.13
C ALA A 93 -3.99 17.18 -4.10
N TYR A 94 -3.36 17.40 -2.94
CA TYR A 94 -3.49 16.57 -1.75
C TYR A 94 -4.05 17.40 -0.60
N PHE A 95 -5.09 16.89 0.07
CA PHE A 95 -5.56 17.45 1.34
C PHE A 95 -4.99 16.61 2.50
N TYR A 96 -4.26 17.26 3.39
CA TYR A 96 -3.77 16.66 4.63
C TYR A 96 -4.74 17.02 5.77
N THR A 97 -5.37 16.02 6.37
CA THR A 97 -6.25 16.23 7.54
C THR A 97 -5.46 16.86 8.68
N SER A 98 -5.84 18.07 9.10
CA SER A 98 -5.07 18.86 10.07
C SER A 98 -5.93 19.65 11.08
N ASP A 99 -7.21 19.28 11.23
CA ASP A 99 -8.18 19.91 12.13
C ASP A 99 -7.71 19.85 13.60
N ARG A 100 -7.83 20.97 14.34
CA ARG A 100 -7.43 21.06 15.75
C ARG A 100 -8.13 20.04 16.64
N ARG A 101 -9.39 19.69 16.34
CA ARG A 101 -10.18 18.73 17.14
C ARG A 101 -9.65 17.30 17.06
N LEU A 102 -8.79 17.02 16.09
CA LEU A 102 -8.15 15.73 15.88
C LEU A 102 -6.73 15.68 16.45
N LYS A 103 -6.29 16.73 17.16
CA LYS A 103 -4.93 16.86 17.68
C LYS A 103 -4.95 17.07 19.20
N THR A 104 -4.08 16.36 19.90
CA THR A 104 -3.75 16.58 21.32
C THR A 104 -2.30 17.03 21.44
N ASP A 105 -1.90 17.51 22.62
CA ASP A 105 -0.49 17.82 22.94
C ASP A 105 0.22 18.78 21.96
N VAL A 106 -0.53 19.72 21.40
CA VAL A 106 -0.02 20.69 20.42
C VAL A 106 0.95 21.65 21.09
N LYS A 107 2.23 21.58 20.69
CA LYS A 107 3.32 22.44 21.18
C LYS A 107 4.00 23.17 20.02
N PRO A 108 4.55 24.37 20.24
CA PRO A 108 5.41 25.03 19.24
C PRO A 108 6.63 24.16 18.92
N LEU A 109 7.10 24.22 17.67
CA LEU A 109 8.40 23.67 17.30
C LEU A 109 9.47 24.70 17.67
N SER A 110 10.60 24.23 18.21
CA SER A 110 11.74 25.06 18.60
C SER A 110 13.04 24.45 18.10
N GLY A 111 14.03 25.29 17.77
CA GLY A 111 15.29 24.83 17.19
C GLY A 111 15.08 24.29 15.78
N ALA A 112 14.07 24.80 15.09
CA ALA A 112 13.71 24.32 13.76
C ALA A 112 14.80 24.69 12.75
N LEU A 113 15.39 25.89 12.86
CA LEU A 113 16.48 26.34 12.00
C LEU A 113 17.70 25.42 12.13
N SER A 114 18.17 25.17 13.36
CA SER A 114 19.34 24.31 13.56
C SER A 114 19.10 22.88 13.05
N LYS A 115 17.90 22.34 13.23
CA LYS A 115 17.54 21.02 12.70
C LYS A 115 17.51 20.99 11.18
N ILE A 116 16.90 21.99 10.54
CA ILE A 116 16.88 22.08 9.06
C ILE A 116 18.29 22.25 8.50
N LEU A 117 19.13 23.08 9.13
CA LEU A 117 20.52 23.26 8.72
C LEU A 117 21.39 22.00 8.89
N SER A 118 20.95 21.02 9.68
CA SER A 118 21.65 19.74 9.85
C SER A 118 21.28 18.69 8.80
N LEU A 119 20.32 18.98 7.92
CA LEU A 119 19.92 18.09 6.83
C LEU A 119 20.68 18.44 5.55
N ASP A 120 21.18 17.41 4.87
CA ASP A 120 21.85 17.55 3.58
C ASP A 120 20.89 17.26 2.42
N GLY A 121 20.73 18.25 1.54
CA GLY A 121 20.15 18.02 0.22
C GLY A 121 21.16 17.28 -0.67
N VAL A 122 20.78 16.13 -1.22
CA VAL A 122 21.67 15.28 -2.00
C VAL A 122 21.19 15.12 -3.44
N SER A 123 22.15 14.97 -4.36
CA SER A 123 21.91 14.42 -5.70
C SER A 123 22.27 12.94 -5.73
N PHE A 124 21.49 12.12 -6.41
CA PHE A 124 21.72 10.69 -6.51
C PHE A 124 21.19 10.13 -7.83
N SER A 125 21.54 8.89 -8.15
CA SER A 125 20.93 8.12 -9.24
C SER A 125 20.19 6.92 -8.67
N TRP A 126 19.00 6.66 -9.18
CA TRP A 126 18.23 5.48 -8.79
C TRP A 126 18.93 4.20 -9.23
N LYS A 127 18.99 3.20 -8.34
CA LYS A 127 19.57 1.88 -8.67
C LYS A 127 18.78 1.13 -9.74
N ALA A 128 17.48 1.41 -9.87
CA ALA A 128 16.59 0.68 -10.77
C ALA A 128 16.82 1.03 -12.26
N ASP A 129 17.05 2.30 -12.58
CA ASP A 129 17.12 2.81 -13.95
C ASP A 129 18.27 3.80 -14.20
N GLY A 130 19.09 4.08 -13.19
CA GLY A 130 20.19 5.05 -13.27
C GLY A 130 19.74 6.51 -13.31
N LYS A 131 18.43 6.79 -13.18
CA LYS A 131 17.89 8.14 -13.38
C LYS A 131 18.44 9.11 -12.33
N PRO A 132 19.07 10.24 -12.74
CA PRO A 132 19.53 11.26 -11.82
C PRO A 132 18.34 11.95 -11.14
N SER A 133 18.49 12.26 -9.86
CA SER A 133 17.46 12.84 -9.01
C SER A 133 18.09 13.63 -7.86
N VAL A 134 17.27 14.43 -7.17
CA VAL A 134 17.65 15.17 -5.97
C VAL A 134 16.65 14.93 -4.85
N GLY A 135 17.09 15.01 -3.61
CA GLY A 135 16.23 14.80 -2.45
C GLY A 135 17.00 14.71 -1.14
N LEU A 136 16.44 13.95 -0.20
CA LEU A 136 16.99 13.69 1.13
C LEU A 136 17.23 12.19 1.32
N ILE A 137 18.19 11.84 2.16
CA ILE A 137 18.36 10.47 2.66
C ILE A 137 17.43 10.26 3.85
N ALA A 138 16.50 9.31 3.75
CA ALA A 138 15.47 9.07 4.77
C ALA A 138 16.07 8.74 6.15
N GLN A 139 17.19 8.05 6.20
CA GLN A 139 17.90 7.70 7.44
C GLN A 139 18.50 8.92 8.13
N ASP A 140 18.90 9.95 7.39
CA ASP A 140 19.42 11.19 7.97
C ASP A 140 18.28 12.08 8.46
N VAL A 141 17.17 12.12 7.72
CA VAL A 141 15.92 12.76 8.19
C VAL A 141 15.44 12.10 9.48
N GLU A 142 15.44 10.77 9.57
CA GLU A 142 14.96 10.01 10.73
C GLU A 142 15.71 10.37 12.03
N LYS A 143 17.00 10.70 11.95
CA LYS A 143 17.79 11.11 13.13
C LYS A 143 17.31 12.45 13.71
N ILE A 144 16.72 13.31 12.88
CA ILE A 144 16.37 14.70 13.23
C ILE A 144 14.85 14.87 13.41
N PHE A 145 14.06 14.24 12.53
CA PHE A 145 12.61 14.26 12.45
C PHE A 145 12.07 12.83 12.22
N PRO A 146 12.20 11.92 13.22
CA PRO A 146 11.74 10.54 13.10
C PRO A 146 10.26 10.43 12.74
N GLU A 147 9.44 11.39 13.17
CA GLU A 147 8.01 11.48 12.87
C GLU A 147 7.67 11.75 11.40
N LEU A 148 8.67 12.14 10.60
CA LEU A 148 8.51 12.42 9.16
C LEU A 148 9.02 11.27 8.28
N VAL A 149 9.38 10.13 8.87
CA VAL A 149 9.90 8.98 8.14
C VAL A 149 9.00 7.75 8.33
N GLY A 150 8.41 7.30 7.23
CA GLY A 150 7.70 6.02 7.17
C GLY A 150 8.66 4.88 6.89
N THR A 151 8.39 3.70 7.47
CA THR A 151 9.08 2.45 7.13
C THR A 151 8.06 1.47 6.56
N ASN A 152 8.27 1.01 5.33
CA ASN A 152 7.41 0.01 4.71
C ASN A 152 7.57 -1.31 5.47
N ALA A 153 6.47 -1.83 6.03
CA ALA A 153 6.51 -3.03 6.86
C ALA A 153 6.93 -4.31 6.11
N ALA A 154 6.68 -4.37 4.79
CA ALA A 154 7.02 -5.53 3.97
C ALA A 154 8.48 -5.54 3.52
N THR A 155 9.07 -4.38 3.23
CA THR A 155 10.42 -4.27 2.64
C THR A 155 11.47 -3.69 3.59
N GLY A 156 11.06 -3.03 4.67
CA GLY A 156 11.94 -2.27 5.56
C GLY A 156 12.48 -0.97 4.94
N LEU A 157 12.08 -0.64 3.71
CA LEU A 157 12.52 0.59 3.04
C LEU A 157 11.88 1.81 3.70
N LYS A 158 12.68 2.88 3.83
CA LYS A 158 12.27 4.14 4.45
C LYS A 158 11.83 5.17 3.41
N SER A 159 10.88 6.02 3.77
CA SER A 159 10.34 7.08 2.92
C SER A 159 10.12 8.35 3.73
N VAL A 160 10.25 9.52 3.10
CA VAL A 160 10.14 10.82 3.76
C VAL A 160 8.79 11.46 3.42
N GLU A 161 8.08 11.95 4.45
CA GLU A 161 6.87 12.77 4.32
C GLU A 161 7.24 14.22 3.98
N TYR A 162 7.68 14.45 2.74
CA TYR A 162 8.17 15.76 2.28
C TYR A 162 7.18 16.91 2.54
N GLY A 163 5.87 16.66 2.39
CA GLY A 163 4.84 17.67 2.63
C GLY A 163 4.83 18.19 4.08
N ASN A 164 5.23 17.35 5.04
CA ASN A 164 5.23 17.71 6.46
C ASN A 164 6.51 18.45 6.89
N LEU A 165 7.57 18.48 6.07
CA LEU A 165 8.74 19.35 6.30
C LEU A 165 8.39 20.85 6.25
N VAL A 166 7.23 21.21 5.69
CA VAL A 166 6.76 22.61 5.65
C VAL A 166 6.64 23.22 7.05
N ALA A 167 6.19 22.45 8.06
CA ALA A 167 6.05 22.97 9.42
C ALA A 167 7.39 23.37 10.07
N PRO A 168 8.43 22.52 10.11
CA PRO A 168 9.74 22.95 10.61
C PRO A 168 10.38 24.03 9.72
N LEU A 169 10.17 24.03 8.41
CA LEU A 169 10.66 25.12 7.53
C LEU A 169 10.04 26.48 7.89
N ILE A 170 8.74 26.53 8.20
CA ILE A 170 8.08 27.78 8.64
C ILE A 170 8.72 28.32 9.92
N GLU A 171 8.96 27.46 10.91
CA GLU A 171 9.59 27.90 12.17
C GLU A 171 11.07 28.24 11.97
N ALA A 172 11.79 27.55 11.09
CA ALA A 172 13.16 27.89 10.73
C ALA A 172 13.26 29.31 10.12
N ILE A 173 12.33 29.68 9.23
CA ILE A 173 12.27 31.03 8.65
C ILE A 173 11.96 32.08 9.73
N LYS A 174 11.07 31.78 10.67
CA LYS A 174 10.77 32.70 11.80
C LYS A 174 11.97 32.87 12.73
N GLU A 175 12.69 31.80 13.02
CA GLU A 175 13.94 31.85 13.81
C GLU A 175 15.00 32.67 13.07
N GLN A 176 15.21 32.41 11.78
CA GLN A 176 16.13 33.18 10.94
C GLN A 176 15.76 34.67 10.86
N GLN A 177 14.47 35.00 10.77
CA GLN A 177 14.00 36.39 10.74
C GLN A 177 14.36 37.12 12.04
N LYS A 178 14.25 36.46 13.20
CA LYS A 178 14.66 37.03 14.49
C LYS A 178 16.17 37.32 14.53
N GLU A 179 17.00 36.43 14.00
CA GLU A 179 18.44 36.65 13.91
C GLU A 179 18.77 37.87 13.02
N ILE A 180 18.09 37.99 11.87
CA ILE A 180 18.25 39.14 10.96
C ILE A 180 17.88 40.45 11.66
N ASP A 181 16.77 40.47 12.39
CA ASP A 181 16.31 41.69 13.07
C ASP A 181 17.26 42.08 14.21
N SER A 182 17.81 41.10 14.93
CA SER A 182 18.86 41.31 15.94
C SER A 182 20.11 41.93 15.33
N LEU A 183 20.61 41.36 14.21
CA LEU A 183 21.80 41.87 13.52
C LEU A 183 21.58 43.29 12.97
N LYS A 184 20.38 43.59 12.44
CA LYS A 184 20.05 44.95 11.99
C LYS A 184 20.08 45.96 13.14
N ALA A 185 19.52 45.60 14.30
CA ALA A 185 19.53 46.47 15.47
C ALA A 185 20.97 46.77 15.93
N GLU A 186 21.84 45.76 15.95
CA GLU A 186 23.25 45.92 16.29
C GLU A 186 23.97 46.84 15.30
N ILE A 187 23.77 46.65 13.99
CA ILE A 187 24.34 47.51 12.96
C ILE A 187 23.90 48.97 13.14
N GLN A 188 22.64 49.23 13.47
CA GLN A 188 22.17 50.61 13.71
C GLN A 188 22.81 51.22 14.95
N ALA A 189 22.94 50.45 16.04
CA ALA A 189 23.63 50.90 17.24
C ALA A 189 25.11 51.21 17.00
N LEU A 190 25.78 50.43 16.14
CA LEU A 190 27.17 50.66 15.75
C LEU A 190 27.34 51.86 14.82
N LYS A 191 26.41 52.10 13.89
CA LYS A 191 26.45 53.26 12.97
C LYS A 191 26.11 54.59 13.64
N GLY A 192 25.39 54.55 14.75
CA GLY A 192 25.06 55.75 15.54
C GLY A 192 26.16 56.20 16.51
N ARG A 193 27.30 55.49 16.54
CA ARG A 193 28.52 55.86 17.27
C ARG A 193 29.50 56.58 16.34
#